data_AF-A0A9E5DJ75-F1
#
_entry.id   AF-A0A9E5DJ75-F1
#
_cell.length_a   1.000
_cell.length_b   1.000
_cell.length_c   1.000
_cell.angle_alpha   90.00
_cell.angle_beta   90.00
_cell.angle_gamma   90.00
#
_symmetry.space_group_name_H-M   'P 1'
#
loop_
_entity.id
_entity.type
_entity.pdbx_description
1 polymer ?
#
loop_
_entity_poly.entity_id
_entity_poly.type
_entity_poly.pdbx_seq_one_letter_code
_entity_poly.pdbx_strand_id
1 'polypeptide(L)'
;MVARIKLKNNIIEVEGKAYSATQMVFKGVFTGRLLLSREKVEGFLDASGEVGVFIEDEWVFVEGGFNPGSLVKSISIHETPGSLLVLAGGRRLKSSEALLELDNARVVVNLTLHPLNLTAALENPSLEVSRKAFTTVIKIKSL
;
A
#
# COMPACT_ATOMS: atom_id res chain seq x y z
N MET A 1 -5.97 12.67 16.45
CA MET A 1 -4.55 12.26 16.41
C MET A 1 -4.27 11.74 15.01
N VAL A 2 -3.12 12.09 14.42
CA VAL A 2 -2.71 11.58 13.10
C VAL A 2 -1.49 10.70 13.33
N ALA A 3 -1.61 9.41 13.04
CA ALA A 3 -0.48 8.49 13.12
C ALA A 3 0.34 8.60 11.83
N ARG A 4 1.64 8.85 11.98
CA ARG A 4 2.57 8.92 10.83
C ARG A 4 3.31 7.60 10.71
N ILE A 5 3.18 6.99 9.54
CA ILE A 5 3.83 5.73 9.18
C ILE A 5 4.85 6.03 8.09
N LYS A 6 6.12 5.73 8.34
CA LYS A 6 7.21 5.89 7.36
C LYS A 6 7.78 4.52 7.03
N LEU A 7 7.87 4.22 5.74
CA LEU A 7 8.40 2.96 5.24
C LEU A 7 9.75 3.21 4.58
N LYS A 8 10.73 2.39 4.94
CA LYS A 8 12.04 2.35 4.28
C LYS A 8 12.55 0.91 4.26
N ASN A 9 12.27 0.21 3.17
CA ASN A 9 12.57 -1.20 2.98
C ASN A 9 12.02 -2.01 4.16
N ASN A 10 12.85 -2.85 4.79
CA ASN A 10 12.50 -3.72 5.91
C ASN A 10 12.31 -2.99 7.24
N ILE A 11 12.28 -1.65 7.24
CA ILE A 11 12.07 -0.83 8.42
C ILE A 11 10.79 -0.03 8.25
N ILE A 12 9.93 -0.13 9.26
CA ILE A 12 8.76 0.71 9.40
C ILE A 12 8.86 1.55 10.66
N GLU A 13 8.52 2.82 10.57
CA GLU A 13 8.50 3.74 11.71
C GLU A 13 7.07 4.23 11.91
N VAL A 14 6.48 3.93 13.06
CA VAL A 14 5.13 4.34 13.45
C VAL A 14 5.25 5.30 14.63
N GLU A 15 4.83 6.55 14.43
CA GLU A 15 4.86 7.60 15.47
C GLU A 15 6.23 7.73 16.18
N GLY A 16 7.32 7.58 15.42
CA GLY A 16 8.69 7.69 15.92
C GLY A 16 9.30 6.39 16.46
N LYS A 17 8.55 5.29 16.51
CA LYS A 17 9.08 3.97 16.90
C LYS A 17 9.33 3.10 15.68
N ALA A 18 10.56 2.60 15.55
CA ALA A 18 10.98 1.75 14.43
C ALA A 18 10.78 0.25 14.74
N TYR A 19 10.39 -0.50 13.72
CA TYR A 19 10.23 -1.95 13.71
C TYR A 19 10.85 -2.52 12.44
N SER A 20 11.42 -3.72 12.52
CA SER A 20 11.75 -4.49 11.33
C SER A 20 10.65 -5.49 11.05
N ALA A 21 10.26 -5.66 9.79
CA ALA A 21 9.31 -6.67 9.38
C ALA A 21 9.40 -6.99 7.90
N THR A 22 9.09 -8.24 7.56
CA THR A 22 9.01 -8.70 6.16
C THR A 22 7.61 -8.51 5.57
N GLN A 23 6.57 -8.50 6.41
CA GLN A 23 5.18 -8.33 6.04
C GLN A 23 4.48 -7.29 6.92
N MET A 24 3.63 -6.49 6.29
CA MET A 24 2.91 -5.40 6.93
C MET A 24 1.48 -5.33 6.39
N VAL A 25 0.53 -5.09 7.29
CA VAL A 25 -0.86 -4.80 6.93
C VAL A 25 -1.24 -3.43 7.47
N PHE A 26 -1.68 -2.56 6.57
CA PHE A 26 -2.20 -1.24 6.90
C PHE A 26 -3.70 -1.22 6.67
N LYS A 27 -4.43 -0.68 7.63
CA LYS A 27 -5.87 -0.53 7.54
C LYS A 27 -6.32 0.78 8.13
N GLY A 28 -7.12 1.52 7.37
CA GLY A 28 -7.65 2.80 7.81
C GLY A 28 -7.88 3.75 6.63
N VAL A 29 -7.96 5.03 6.95
CA VAL A 29 -8.04 6.13 5.99
C VAL A 29 -6.67 6.81 5.91
N PHE A 30 -6.04 6.73 4.75
CA PHE A 30 -4.67 7.16 4.55
C PHE A 30 -4.55 8.28 3.52
N THR A 31 -3.65 9.21 3.80
CA THR A 31 -3.13 10.18 2.84
C THR A 31 -1.62 10.03 2.76
N GLY A 32 -1.05 9.98 1.57
CA GLY A 32 0.40 9.85 1.42
C GLY A 32 0.82 9.16 0.13
N ARG A 33 2.06 8.68 0.11
CA ARG A 33 2.66 8.06 -1.07
C ARG A 33 3.61 6.92 -0.72
N LEU A 34 3.58 5.87 -1.53
CA LEU A 34 4.51 4.75 -1.49
C LEU A 34 5.14 4.56 -2.87
N LEU A 35 6.46 4.67 -2.95
CA LEU A 35 7.25 4.28 -4.10
C LEU A 35 7.71 2.84 -3.91
N LEU A 36 7.41 2.01 -4.91
CA LEU A 36 7.62 0.57 -4.89
C LEU A 36 8.48 0.18 -6.09
N SER A 37 9.58 -0.50 -5.84
CA SER A 37 10.42 -1.15 -6.85
C SER A 37 10.89 -2.50 -6.32
N ARG A 38 11.56 -3.30 -7.16
CA ARG A 38 12.17 -4.57 -6.73
C ARG A 38 13.23 -4.39 -5.64
N GLU A 39 13.86 -3.23 -5.60
CA GLU A 39 15.00 -2.93 -4.73
C GLU A 39 14.63 -2.10 -3.51
N LYS A 40 13.51 -1.37 -3.57
CA LYS A 40 13.12 -0.45 -2.52
C LYS A 40 11.61 -0.35 -2.35
N VAL A 41 11.21 -0.16 -1.09
CA VAL A 41 9.88 0.31 -0.71
C VAL A 41 10.06 1.51 0.18
N GLU A 42 9.68 2.69 -0.31
CA GLU A 42 9.91 3.95 0.41
C GLU A 42 8.70 4.85 0.35
N GLY A 43 8.38 5.49 1.46
CA GLY A 43 7.29 6.45 1.47
C GLY A 43 6.78 6.78 2.86
N PHE A 44 5.62 7.42 2.88
CA PHE A 44 4.91 7.74 4.10
C PHE A 44 3.40 7.65 3.88
N LEU A 45 2.71 7.26 4.94
CA LEU A 45 1.27 7.29 5.05
C LEU A 45 0.90 8.00 6.35
N ASP A 46 0.10 9.05 6.22
CA ASP A 46 -0.53 9.73 7.35
C ASP A 46 -1.93 9.14 7.51
N ALA A 47 -2.23 8.67 8.71
CA ALA A 47 -3.44 7.93 9.00
C ALA A 47 -4.31 8.72 9.98
N SER A 48 -5.60 8.88 9.67
CA SER A 48 -6.56 9.60 10.52
C SER A 48 -7.72 8.69 10.95
N GLY A 49 -8.23 8.87 12.17
CA GLY A 49 -9.32 8.08 12.72
C GLY A 49 -8.88 6.73 13.31
N GLU A 50 -9.74 5.71 13.22
CA GLU A 50 -9.41 4.33 13.62
C GLU A 50 -8.47 3.70 12.59
N VAL A 51 -7.21 3.51 13.00
CA VAL A 51 -6.14 2.99 12.14
C VAL A 51 -5.56 1.72 12.78
N GLY A 52 -5.44 0.66 11.99
CA GLY A 52 -4.73 -0.55 12.35
C GLY A 52 -3.46 -0.68 11.53
N VAL A 53 -2.30 -0.71 12.21
CA VAL A 53 -1.01 -1.08 11.60
C VAL A 53 -0.58 -2.38 12.23
N PHE A 54 -0.45 -3.41 11.41
CA PHE A 54 -0.06 -4.74 11.83
C PHE A 54 1.27 -5.06 11.17
N ILE A 55 2.22 -5.50 11.99
CA ILE A 55 3.61 -5.72 11.61
C ILE A 55 3.91 -7.16 12.02
N GLU A 56 4.22 -8.02 11.05
CA GLU A 56 4.50 -9.43 11.32
C GLU A 56 5.97 -9.76 11.05
N ASP A 57 6.64 -10.32 12.07
CA ASP A 57 7.89 -11.08 11.92
C ASP A 57 7.61 -12.59 12.04
N GLU A 58 6.75 -13.02 12.96
CA GLU A 58 6.12 -14.35 13.05
C GLU A 58 4.73 -14.19 13.73
N TRP A 59 3.64 -14.20 12.94
CA TRP A 59 2.20 -14.23 13.29
C TRP A 59 1.71 -13.60 14.61
N VAL A 60 0.84 -12.57 14.56
CA VAL A 60 -0.32 -12.41 15.46
C VAL A 60 -1.40 -11.55 14.78
N PHE A 61 -2.57 -12.17 14.52
CA PHE A 61 -3.84 -11.50 14.26
C PHE A 61 -4.46 -10.95 15.55
N VAL A 62 -5.06 -9.76 15.49
CA VAL A 62 -6.11 -9.33 16.42
C VAL A 62 -7.26 -8.71 15.62
N GLU A 63 -8.46 -9.23 15.86
CA GLU A 63 -9.73 -8.87 15.23
C GLU A 63 -10.12 -7.40 15.38
N GLY A 64 -10.86 -6.87 14.39
CA GLY A 64 -11.58 -5.62 14.53
C GLY A 64 -11.80 -4.86 13.22
N GLY A 65 -12.92 -5.12 12.55
CA GLY A 65 -13.72 -4.10 11.84
C GLY A 65 -13.20 -3.54 10.52
N PHE A 66 -13.14 -4.34 9.45
CA PHE A 66 -13.39 -3.87 8.07
C PHE A 66 -13.43 -5.10 7.16
N ASN A 67 -14.65 -5.59 6.92
CA ASN A 67 -14.92 -6.46 5.80
C ASN A 67 -15.42 -5.53 4.69
N PRO A 68 -14.71 -5.35 3.57
CA PRO A 68 -15.16 -4.49 2.48
C PRO A 68 -16.40 -5.13 1.84
N GLY A 69 -17.54 -4.90 2.49
CA GLY A 69 -18.85 -5.40 2.09
C GLY A 69 -19.27 -4.70 0.82
N SER A 70 -19.12 -5.42 -0.29
CA SER A 70 -19.64 -5.12 -1.63
C SER A 70 -19.00 -3.92 -2.37
N LEU A 71 -18.40 -4.22 -3.54
CA LEU A 71 -17.66 -3.32 -4.47
C LEU A 71 -16.29 -2.83 -4.00
N VAL A 72 -15.40 -3.81 -3.80
CA VAL A 72 -13.96 -3.58 -3.60
C VAL A 72 -13.29 -3.42 -4.96
N LYS A 73 -12.67 -2.26 -5.24
CA LYS A 73 -11.63 -2.23 -6.29
C LYS A 73 -10.34 -2.71 -5.65
N SER A 74 -9.66 -3.64 -6.31
CA SER A 74 -8.34 -4.11 -5.88
C SER A 74 -7.24 -3.54 -6.77
N ILE A 75 -6.11 -3.26 -6.15
CA ILE A 75 -4.84 -3.02 -6.83
C ILE A 75 -3.88 -4.10 -6.38
N SER A 76 -3.12 -4.65 -7.32
CA SER A 76 -2.05 -5.59 -6.99
C SER A 76 -0.77 -5.20 -7.72
N ILE A 77 0.36 -5.27 -7.02
CA ILE A 77 1.69 -4.97 -7.54
C ILE A 77 2.58 -6.13 -7.17
N HIS A 78 3.16 -6.79 -8.18
CA HIS A 78 3.96 -8.00 -7.98
C HIS A 78 5.32 -7.85 -8.64
N GLU A 79 6.36 -8.33 -7.97
CA GLU A 79 7.65 -8.56 -8.60
C GLU A 79 7.55 -9.65 -9.68
N THR A 80 8.19 -9.39 -10.82
CA THR A 80 8.37 -10.34 -11.93
C THR A 80 9.82 -10.27 -12.41
N PRO A 81 10.33 -11.26 -13.18
CA PRO A 81 11.67 -11.19 -13.73
C PRO A 81 11.89 -9.89 -14.53
N GLY A 82 12.79 -9.03 -14.03
CA GLY A 82 13.17 -7.77 -14.67
C GLY A 82 12.17 -6.61 -14.57
N SER A 83 11.03 -6.76 -13.91
CA SER A 83 10.03 -5.67 -13.81
C SER A 83 9.04 -5.86 -12.65
N LEU A 84 8.21 -4.85 -12.40
CA LEU A 84 6.98 -4.99 -11.64
C LEU A 84 5.78 -5.17 -12.57
N LEU A 85 4.82 -5.97 -12.12
CA LEU A 85 3.51 -6.10 -12.73
C LEU A 85 2.47 -5.39 -11.85
N VAL A 86 1.83 -4.37 -12.41
CA VAL A 86 0.74 -3.62 -11.77
C VAL A 86 -0.59 -4.02 -12.38
N LEU A 87 -1.53 -4.41 -11.53
CA LEU A 87 -2.92 -4.72 -11.85
C LEU A 87 -3.80 -3.69 -11.15
N ALA A 88 -4.39 -2.75 -11.90
CA ALA A 88 -5.19 -1.66 -11.33
C ALA A 88 -6.26 -1.19 -12.33
N GLY A 89 -7.51 -1.05 -11.89
CA GLY A 89 -8.59 -0.52 -12.72
C GLY A 89 -8.82 -1.31 -14.01
N GLY A 90 -8.71 -2.64 -13.94
CA GLY A 90 -8.80 -3.54 -15.09
C GLY A 90 -7.60 -3.50 -16.04
N ARG A 91 -6.57 -2.69 -15.75
CA ARG A 91 -5.36 -2.57 -16.57
C ARG A 91 -4.25 -3.45 -16.01
N ARG A 92 -3.44 -4.00 -16.92
CA ARG A 92 -2.22 -4.75 -16.63
C ARG A 92 -1.01 -4.00 -17.20
N LEU A 93 -0.15 -3.49 -16.34
CA LEU A 93 0.99 -2.64 -16.73
C LEU A 93 2.30 -3.23 -16.22
N LYS A 94 3.32 -3.26 -17.08
CA LYS A 94 4.70 -3.56 -16.68
C LYS A 94 5.49 -2.27 -16.51
N SER A 95 6.16 -2.12 -15.38
CA SER A 95 6.96 -0.94 -15.05
C SER A 95 8.14 -1.31 -14.16
N SER A 96 9.19 -0.49 -14.12
CA SER A 96 10.33 -0.70 -13.21
C SER A 96 9.97 -0.29 -11.79
N GLU A 97 9.09 0.70 -11.67
CA GLU A 97 8.59 1.23 -10.40
C GLU A 97 7.07 1.40 -10.45
N ALA A 98 6.45 1.43 -9.28
CA ALA A 98 5.07 1.84 -9.08
C ALA A 98 5.00 2.88 -7.97
N LEU A 99 4.26 3.96 -8.20
CA LEU A 99 3.98 4.99 -7.20
C LEU A 99 2.50 4.93 -6.86
N LEU A 100 2.20 4.55 -5.62
CA LEU A 100 0.87 4.55 -5.05
C LEU A 100 0.66 5.87 -4.30
N GLU A 101 -0.29 6.69 -4.74
CA GLU A 101 -0.69 7.94 -4.08
C GLU A 101 -2.09 7.76 -3.50
N LEU A 102 -2.22 7.95 -2.19
CA LEU A 102 -3.49 7.87 -1.48
C LEU A 102 -3.89 9.29 -1.04
N ASP A 103 -5.12 9.67 -1.33
CA ASP A 103 -5.70 10.95 -0.95
C ASP A 103 -7.00 10.70 -0.20
N ASN A 104 -6.91 10.75 1.13
CA ASN A 104 -7.99 10.43 2.05
C ASN A 104 -8.67 9.09 1.73
N ALA A 105 -7.89 8.11 1.25
CA ALA A 105 -8.42 6.88 0.72
C ALA A 105 -8.59 5.84 1.83
N ARG A 106 -9.76 5.21 1.90
CA ARG A 106 -9.99 4.08 2.80
C ARG A 106 -9.50 2.79 2.17
N VAL A 107 -8.47 2.20 2.79
CA VAL A 107 -7.70 1.11 2.20
C VAL A 107 -7.32 0.06 3.24
N VAL A 108 -7.32 -1.20 2.81
CA VAL A 108 -6.54 -2.28 3.43
C VAL A 108 -5.39 -2.64 2.50
N VAL A 109 -4.16 -2.39 2.91
CA VAL A 109 -2.95 -2.72 2.17
C VAL A 109 -2.25 -3.88 2.86
N ASN A 110 -2.02 -4.98 2.15
CA ASN A 110 -1.08 -6.02 2.54
C ASN A 110 0.19 -5.86 1.69
N LEU A 111 1.33 -5.71 2.35
CA LEU A 111 2.63 -5.48 1.73
C LEU A 111 3.65 -6.51 2.24
N THR A 112 4.22 -7.29 1.32
CA THR A 112 5.41 -8.11 1.49
C THR A 112 6.57 -7.48 0.75
N LEU A 113 7.74 -7.37 1.38
CA LEU A 113 8.87 -6.63 0.83
C LEU A 113 9.72 -7.44 -0.15
N HIS A 114 9.98 -8.73 0.14
CA HIS A 114 10.85 -9.57 -0.68
C HIS A 114 10.33 -11.03 -0.77
N PRO A 115 9.94 -11.51 -1.97
CA PRO A 115 9.75 -10.73 -3.20
C PRO A 115 8.65 -9.67 -3.01
N LEU A 116 8.74 -8.54 -3.73
CA LEU A 116 7.76 -7.47 -3.57
C LEU A 116 6.36 -7.96 -3.97
N ASN A 117 5.42 -7.88 -3.03
CA ASN A 117 4.01 -8.16 -3.27
C ASN A 117 3.15 -7.18 -2.49
N LEU A 118 2.35 -6.37 -3.18
CA LEU A 118 1.38 -5.49 -2.56
C LEU A 118 -0.01 -5.81 -3.10
N THR A 119 -0.97 -5.98 -2.21
CA THR A 119 -2.39 -6.00 -2.55
C THR A 119 -3.12 -4.96 -1.72
N ALA A 120 -3.82 -4.05 -2.38
CA ALA A 120 -4.63 -3.02 -1.76
C ALA A 120 -6.11 -3.21 -2.12
N ALA A 121 -6.95 -3.40 -1.11
CA ALA A 121 -8.40 -3.43 -1.21
C ALA A 121 -8.95 -2.06 -0.83
N LEU A 122 -9.82 -1.51 -1.68
CA LEU A 122 -10.27 -0.12 -1.61
C LEU A 122 -11.79 -0.03 -1.46
N GLU A 123 -12.27 0.86 -0.59
CA GLU A 123 -13.70 1.18 -0.48
C GLU A 123 -14.05 2.43 -1.32
N ASN A 124 -15.01 2.32 -2.23
CA ASN A 124 -15.55 3.42 -3.03
C ASN A 124 -14.51 4.40 -3.66
N PRO A 125 -13.42 3.93 -4.31
CA PRO A 125 -12.39 4.86 -4.79
C PRO A 125 -12.67 5.41 -6.19
N SER A 126 -12.29 6.67 -6.40
CA SER A 126 -11.84 7.16 -7.71
C SER A 126 -10.41 6.69 -7.95
N LEU A 127 -10.18 5.99 -9.06
CA LEU A 127 -8.91 5.37 -9.39
C LEU A 127 -8.39 5.94 -10.72
N GLU A 128 -7.27 6.64 -10.67
CA GLU A 128 -6.58 7.16 -11.84
C GLU A 128 -5.25 6.42 -12.03
N VAL A 129 -5.07 5.78 -13.19
CA VAL A 129 -3.85 5.05 -13.53
C VAL A 129 -3.19 5.72 -14.72
N SER A 130 -1.97 6.19 -14.53
CA SER A 130 -1.15 6.83 -15.57
C SER A 130 0.25 6.23 -15.61
N ARG A 131 0.92 6.31 -16.77
CA ARG A 131 2.31 5.90 -16.92
C ARG A 131 3.17 7.14 -17.16
N LYS A 132 4.22 7.31 -16.35
CA LYS A 132 5.23 8.36 -16.52
C LYS A 132 6.59 7.69 -16.69
N ALA A 133 7.12 7.71 -17.91
CA ALA A 133 8.35 7.00 -18.28
C ALA A 133 8.33 5.52 -17.85
N PHE A 134 9.18 5.14 -16.88
CA PHE A 134 9.33 3.78 -16.35
C PHE A 134 8.48 3.49 -15.11
N THR A 135 7.69 4.45 -14.65
CA THR A 135 6.91 4.37 -13.41
C THR A 135 5.41 4.34 -13.70
N THR A 136 4.71 3.39 -13.10
CA THR A 136 3.23 3.37 -13.09
C THR A 136 2.75 4.17 -11.89
N VAL A 137 1.98 5.24 -12.12
CA VAL A 137 1.41 6.07 -11.06
C VAL A 137 -0.05 5.69 -10.88
N ILE A 138 -0.40 5.31 -9.65
CA ILE A 138 -1.73 4.87 -9.24
C ILE A 138 -2.22 5.85 -8.19
N LYS A 139 -3.15 6.72 -8.57
CA LYS A 139 -3.75 7.70 -7.65
C LYS A 139 -5.11 7.19 -7.21
N ILE A 140 -5.34 7.22 -5.91
CA ILE A 140 -6.57 6.80 -5.28
C ILE A 140 -7.11 7.96 -4.47
N LYS A 141 -8.34 8.36 -4.75
CA LYS A 141 -9.08 9.37 -3.99
C LYS A 141 -10.34 8.74 -3.43
N SER A 142 -10.70 9.08 -2.20
CA SER A 142 -12.09 8.86 -1.76
C SER A 142 -13.03 9.63 -2.67
N LEU A 143 -14.15 9.02 -3.01
CA LEU A 143 -15.32 9.73 -3.52
C LEU A 143 -15.98 10.54 -2.40
#